data_AF-A0A384L683-F1
#
_entry.id   AF-A0A384L683-F1
#
_cell.length_a   1.000
_cell.length_b   1.000
_cell.length_c   1.000
_cell.angle_alpha   90.00
_cell.angle_beta   90.00
_cell.angle_gamma   90.00
#
_symmetry.space_group_name_H-M   'P 1'
#
loop_
_entity.id
_entity.type
_entity.pdbx_description
1 polymer ?
#
loop_
_entity_poly.entity_id
_entity_poly.type
_entity_poly.pdbx_seq_one_letter_code
_entity_poly.pdbx_strand_id
1 'polypeptide(L)'
;MNLQSGQNIPLQQSTIRLNLQYPAKSGFKGEPDTCLFMLNAQGKVSGDSDFIFYNNLSSPEGAVRLVTGSQQASIEIALDRVPANVSKIAITVVIDGEDTIS
;
A
#
# COMPACT_ATOMS: atom_id res chain seq x y z
N MET A 1 -2.02 9.26 -16.39
CA MET A 1 -2.42 10.49 -15.69
C MET A 1 -1.35 10.79 -14.66
N ASN A 2 -0.98 12.05 -14.46
CA ASN A 2 0.04 12.44 -13.48
C ASN A 2 -0.65 13.24 -12.36
N LEU A 3 -0.45 12.83 -11.12
CA LEU A 3 -0.93 13.53 -9.93
C LEU A 3 0.28 14.15 -9.22
N GLN A 4 0.07 15.28 -8.56
CA GLN A 4 1.07 15.88 -7.65
C GLN A 4 0.79 15.51 -6.20
N SER A 5 1.78 15.72 -5.33
CA SER A 5 1.62 15.52 -3.89
C SER A 5 0.41 16.29 -3.34
N GLY A 6 -0.42 15.62 -2.54
CA GLY A 6 -1.64 16.19 -1.96
C GLY A 6 -2.86 16.26 -2.89
N GLN A 7 -2.72 15.88 -4.17
CA GLN A 7 -3.85 15.88 -5.10
C GLN A 7 -4.76 14.66 -4.88
N ASN A 8 -6.07 14.91 -4.90
CA ASN A 8 -7.09 13.87 -4.87
C ASN A 8 -7.78 13.78 -6.22
N ILE A 9 -8.21 12.57 -6.59
CA ILE A 9 -9.06 12.35 -7.75
C ILE A 9 -10.16 11.32 -7.40
N PRO A 10 -11.40 11.50 -7.87
CA PRO A 10 -12.40 10.46 -7.76
C PRO A 10 -11.97 9.20 -8.51
N LEU A 11 -12.19 8.05 -7.89
CA LEU A 11 -11.98 6.74 -8.48
C LEU A 11 -13.28 6.33 -9.17
N GLN A 12 -13.21 6.00 -10.47
CA GLN A 12 -14.40 5.61 -11.25
C GLN A 12 -14.49 4.10 -11.45
N GLN A 13 -13.41 3.37 -11.18
CA GLN A 13 -13.29 1.94 -11.35
C GLN A 13 -13.44 1.23 -10.01
N SER A 14 -14.11 0.07 -10.01
CA SER A 14 -14.22 -0.79 -8.82
C SER A 14 -12.93 -1.50 -8.47
N THR A 15 -11.97 -1.58 -9.40
CA THR A 15 -10.65 -2.17 -9.14
C THR A 15 -9.55 -1.18 -9.50
N ILE A 16 -8.59 -1.03 -8.61
CA ILE A 16 -7.43 -0.16 -8.75
C ILE A 16 -6.18 -1.02 -8.70
N ARG A 17 -5.21 -0.72 -9.57
CA ARG A 17 -3.86 -1.25 -9.46
C ARG A 17 -2.89 -0.10 -9.28
N LEU A 18 -2.11 -0.17 -8.20
CA LEU A 18 -1.02 0.76 -7.92
C LEU A 18 0.29 -0.01 -8.15
N ASN A 19 1.14 0.50 -9.03
CA ASN A 19 2.48 -0.03 -9.22
C ASN A 19 3.46 0.99 -8.63
N LEU A 20 4.25 0.52 -7.67
CA LEU A 20 5.29 1.28 -7.00
C LEU A 20 6.63 0.86 -7.58
N GLN A 21 7.45 1.84 -7.95
CA GLN A 21 8.80 1.64 -8.46
C GLN A 21 9.74 2.51 -7.64
N TYR A 22 10.79 1.91 -7.12
CA TYR A 22 11.73 2.58 -6.24
C TYR A 22 13.04 2.86 -6.98
N PRO A 23 13.49 4.12 -7.05
CA PRO A 23 14.75 4.43 -7.70
C PRO A 23 15.92 3.85 -6.89
N ALA A 24 16.67 2.93 -7.48
CA ALA A 24 17.96 2.51 -6.94
C ALA A 24 19.00 3.59 -7.24
N LYS A 25 19.25 4.48 -6.27
CA LYS A 25 20.35 5.45 -6.36
C LYS A 25 21.68 4.71 -6.15
N SER A 26 22.75 5.15 -6.82
CA SER A 26 24.09 4.62 -6.55
C SER A 26 24.44 4.83 -5.07
N GLY A 27 24.75 3.74 -4.36
CA GLY A 27 25.03 3.77 -2.93
C GLY A 27 23.85 3.45 -2.00
N PHE A 28 22.61 3.42 -2.53
CA PHE A 28 21.45 2.93 -1.80
C PHE A 28 21.52 1.40 -1.67
N LYS A 29 21.46 0.90 -0.44
CA LYS A 29 21.62 -0.52 -0.11
C LYS A 29 20.40 -1.13 0.57
N GLY A 30 19.48 -0.30 1.07
CA GLY A 30 18.21 -0.77 1.64
C GLY A 30 17.30 -1.41 0.58
N GLU A 31 16.38 -2.26 1.04
CA GLU A 31 15.23 -2.69 0.23
C GLU A 31 13.97 -2.00 0.78
N PRO A 32 13.22 -1.26 -0.06
CA PRO A 32 11.97 -0.65 0.38
C PRO A 32 10.87 -1.68 0.59
N ASP A 33 10.34 -1.70 1.79
CA ASP A 33 9.21 -2.52 2.17
C ASP A 33 7.91 -1.74 2.04
N THR A 34 6.96 -2.34 1.32
CA THR A 34 5.61 -1.79 1.16
C THR A 34 4.66 -2.46 2.12
N CYS A 35 3.85 -1.67 2.81
CA CYS A 35 2.75 -2.20 3.61
C CYS A 35 1.52 -1.31 3.51
N LEU A 36 0.37 -1.86 3.92
CA LEU A 36 -0.92 -1.20 3.87
C LEU A 36 -1.67 -1.42 5.17
N PHE A 37 -2.39 -0.38 5.60
CA PHE A 37 -3.29 -0.44 6.74
C PHE A 37 -4.72 -0.16 6.30
N MET A 38 -5.62 -1.10 6.57
CA MET A 38 -7.06 -0.93 6.40
C MET A 38 -7.62 -0.34 7.69
N LEU A 39 -7.87 0.97 7.70
CA LEU A 39 -8.17 1.75 8.89
C LEU A 39 -9.65 2.05 9.02
N ASN A 40 -10.19 1.78 10.22
CA ASN A 40 -11.53 2.19 10.60
C ASN A 40 -11.66 3.72 10.74
N ALA A 41 -12.87 4.20 11.03
CA ALA A 41 -13.16 5.64 11.17
C ALA A 41 -12.37 6.33 12.30
N GLN A 42 -11.80 5.57 13.24
CA GLN A 42 -10.93 6.09 14.31
C GLN A 42 -9.45 6.06 13.93
N GLY A 43 -9.11 5.69 12.68
CA GLY A 43 -7.73 5.61 12.20
C GLY A 43 -6.95 4.42 12.76
N LYS A 44 -7.62 3.34 13.14
CA LYS A 44 -7.00 2.11 13.67
C LYS A 44 -7.33 0.91 12.79
N VAL A 45 -6.42 -0.06 12.74
CA VAL A 45 -6.74 -1.41 12.27
C VAL A 45 -7.72 -2.08 13.23
N SER A 46 -8.62 -2.92 12.72
CA SER A 46 -9.57 -3.67 13.56
C SER A 46 -8.93 -4.93 14.16
N GLY A 47 -7.85 -5.41 13.53
CA GLY A 47 -7.03 -6.54 13.96
C GLY A 47 -5.88 -6.78 12.97
N ASP A 48 -5.10 -7.83 13.20
CA ASP A 48 -3.89 -8.13 12.41
C ASP A 48 -4.18 -8.36 10.92
N SER A 49 -5.37 -8.85 10.58
CA SER A 49 -5.81 -9.07 9.19
C SER A 49 -5.88 -7.80 8.35
N ASP A 50 -6.08 -6.65 9.00
CA ASP A 50 -6.21 -5.34 8.36
C ASP A 50 -4.83 -4.71 8.07
N PHE A 51 -3.74 -5.39 8.44
CA PHE A 51 -2.37 -5.00 8.13
C PHE A 51 -1.79 -5.93 7.06
N ILE A 52 -1.54 -5.36 5.88
CA ILE A 52 -1.03 -6.09 4.70
C ILE A 52 0.45 -5.76 4.52
N PHE A 53 1.30 -6.77 4.57
CA PHE A 53 2.76 -6.64 4.53
C PHE A 53 3.41 -7.94 4.05
N TYR A 54 4.74 -8.04 4.04
CA TYR A 54 5.46 -9.17 3.44
C TYR A 54 5.05 -10.56 3.97
N ASN A 55 4.61 -10.68 5.23
CA ASN A 55 4.11 -11.93 5.82
C ASN A 55 2.57 -12.10 5.75
N ASN A 56 1.84 -11.08 5.32
CA ASN A 56 0.39 -11.11 5.13
C ASN A 56 0.01 -10.36 3.85
N LEU A 57 0.09 -11.03 2.71
CA LEU A 57 0.01 -10.40 1.38
C LEU A 57 -1.42 -10.07 0.92
N SER A 58 -2.46 -10.45 1.66
CA SER A 58 -3.85 -10.22 1.25
C SER A 58 -4.81 -10.07 2.41
N SER A 59 -5.79 -9.18 2.27
CA SER A 59 -6.93 -9.09 3.21
C SER A 59 -7.84 -10.33 3.07
N PRO A 60 -8.43 -10.86 4.15
CA PRO A 60 -9.26 -12.08 4.10
C PRO A 60 -10.41 -12.07 3.08
N GLU A 61 -11.03 -10.92 2.89
CA GLU A 61 -12.14 -10.66 1.97
C GLU A 61 -11.70 -10.45 0.51
N GLY A 62 -10.39 -10.43 0.25
CA GLY A 62 -9.81 -10.20 -1.07
C GLY A 62 -9.99 -8.77 -1.59
N ALA A 63 -10.17 -7.78 -0.70
CA ALA A 63 -10.20 -6.37 -1.03
C ALA A 63 -8.83 -5.82 -1.40
N VAL A 64 -7.76 -6.31 -0.77
CA VAL A 64 -6.38 -5.88 -1.00
C VAL A 64 -5.49 -7.08 -1.25
N ARG A 65 -4.63 -6.97 -2.26
CA ARG A 65 -3.51 -7.89 -2.49
C ARG A 65 -2.23 -7.12 -2.77
N LEU A 66 -1.17 -7.47 -2.06
CA LEU A 66 0.19 -6.95 -2.24
C LEU A 66 1.05 -8.01 -2.94
N VAL A 67 1.78 -7.60 -3.95
CA VAL A 67 2.85 -8.37 -4.60
C VAL A 67 4.13 -7.57 -4.45
N THR A 68 5.13 -8.13 -3.78
CA THR A 68 6.43 -7.51 -3.59
C THR A 68 7.44 -8.01 -4.60
N GLY A 69 8.45 -7.20 -4.88
CA GLY A 69 9.61 -7.55 -5.68
C GLY A 69 10.80 -6.65 -5.34
N SER A 70 11.98 -6.95 -5.88
CA SER A 70 13.14 -6.09 -5.66
C SER A 70 12.90 -4.71 -6.30
N GLN A 71 13.01 -3.65 -5.50
CA GLN A 71 12.78 -2.26 -5.90
C GLN A 71 11.41 -1.95 -6.52
N GLN A 72 10.41 -2.81 -6.33
CA GLN A 72 9.06 -2.58 -6.84
C GLN A 72 7.99 -3.30 -6.00
N ALA A 73 6.77 -2.78 -6.06
CA ALA A 73 5.61 -3.48 -5.53
C ALA A 73 4.37 -3.22 -6.40
N SER A 74 3.43 -4.15 -6.41
CA SER A 74 2.12 -3.97 -7.01
C SER A 74 1.04 -4.21 -5.98
N ILE A 75 0.08 -3.31 -5.92
CA ILE A 75 -1.07 -3.37 -5.02
C ILE A 75 -2.31 -3.43 -5.90
N GLU A 76 -3.15 -4.43 -5.67
CA GLU A 76 -4.48 -4.51 -6.26
C GLU A 76 -5.52 -4.25 -5.17
N ILE A 77 -6.46 -3.35 -5.44
CA ILE A 77 -7.55 -2.99 -4.53
C ILE A 77 -8.88 -3.20 -5.26
N ALA A 78 -9.71 -4.11 -4.75
CA ALA A 78 -11.09 -4.32 -5.16
C ALA A 78 -12.02 -3.55 -4.21
N LEU A 79 -12.44 -2.35 -4.62
CA LEU A 79 -13.21 -1.41 -3.80
C LEU A 79 -14.59 -1.96 -3.41
N ASP A 80 -15.17 -2.81 -4.26
CA ASP A 80 -16.45 -3.50 -4.03
C ASP A 80 -16.38 -4.57 -2.93
N ARG A 81 -15.17 -4.98 -2.54
CA ARG A 81 -14.92 -5.95 -1.47
C ARG A 81 -14.43 -5.32 -0.18
N VAL A 82 -14.13 -4.01 -0.17
CA VAL A 82 -13.67 -3.32 1.03
C VAL A 82 -14.77 -3.36 2.10
N PRO A 83 -14.50 -3.88 3.32
CA PRO A 83 -15.48 -3.94 4.38
C PRO A 83 -16.02 -2.55 4.76
N ALA A 84 -17.30 -2.45 5.07
CA ALA A 84 -17.96 -1.18 5.37
C ALA A 84 -17.40 -0.43 6.60
N ASN A 85 -16.71 -1.14 7.51
CA ASN A 85 -16.03 -0.54 8.66
C ASN A 85 -14.68 0.09 8.30
N VAL A 86 -14.12 -0.17 7.12
CA VAL A 86 -12.87 0.43 6.64
C VAL A 86 -13.19 1.79 6.00
N SER A 87 -12.58 2.83 6.55
CA SER A 87 -12.74 4.22 6.09
C SER A 87 -11.58 4.72 5.23
N LYS A 88 -10.42 4.07 5.35
CA LYS A 88 -9.18 4.47 4.66
C LYS A 88 -8.27 3.27 4.47
N ILE A 89 -7.68 3.15 3.29
CA ILE A 89 -6.53 2.27 3.07
C ILE A 89 -5.30 3.17 2.97
N ALA A 90 -4.44 3.12 3.99
CA ALA A 90 -3.18 3.86 3.99
C ALA A 90 -2.08 2.97 3.40
N ILE A 91 -1.30 3.49 2.46
CA ILE A 91 -0.16 2.79 1.85
C ILE A 91 1.10 3.45 2.36
N THR A 92 2.04 2.64 2.83
CA THR A 92 3.30 3.11 3.40
C THR A 92 4.45 2.37 2.75
N VAL A 93 5.56 3.09 2.56
CA VAL A 93 6.84 2.53 2.13
C VAL A 93 7.84 2.87 3.22
N VAL A 94 8.54 1.86 3.71
CA VAL A 94 9.57 1.99 4.74
C VAL A 94 10.86 1.37 4.22
N ILE A 95 11.98 1.83 4.75
CA ILE A 95 13.30 1.24 4.52
C ILE A 95 13.98 1.07 5.86
N ASP A 96 14.78 0.02 5.98
CA ASP A 96 15.64 -0.18 7.13
C ASP A 96 17.05 0.38 6.88
N GLY A 97 17.77 0.70 7.95
CA GLY A 97 19.14 1.20 7.91
C GLY A 97 19.27 2.73 7.81
N GLU A 98 20.43 3.19 7.31
CA GLU A 98 20.82 4.62 7.28
C GLU A 98 20.41 5.34 5.98
N ASP A 99 19.90 4.61 4.99
CA ASP A 99 19.45 5.18 3.73
C ASP A 99 18.18 6.04 3.92
N THR A 100 17.87 6.89 2.93
CA THR A 100 16.64 7.70 2.92
C THR A 100 15.91 7.61 1.58
N ILE A 101 14.57 7.60 1.63
CA ILE A 101 13.69 7.77 0.46
C ILE A 101 13.24 9.24 0.44
N SER A 102 13.43 9.90 -0.71
CA SER A 102 13.10 11.31 -0.95
C SER A 102 12.34 11.49 -2.25
#